data_AF-A0A0Q8Q1Z7-F1
#
_entry.id   AF-A0A0Q8Q1Z7-F1
#
_cell.length_a   1.000
_cell.length_b   1.000
_cell.length_c   1.000
_cell.angle_alpha   90.00
_cell.angle_beta   90.00
_cell.angle_gamma   90.00
#
_symmetry.space_group_name_H-M   'P 1'
#
loop_
_entity.id
_entity.type
_entity.pdbx_description
1 polymer ?
#
loop_
_entity_poly.entity_id
_entity_poly.type
_entity_poly.pdbx_seq_one_letter_code
_entity_poly.pdbx_strand_id
1 'polypeptide(L)'
;MAVPVPTPDRESWRYLGKARTGEGNRPWSAGAGAGSLATGLAQGAWMLSRLHSLAPGATATTQVDRFNPGQARLLLAEAFVSSTGKPIAVAGGQHAANAEAAARAVLARLTDGPSRVPGVTCEPRRPLNLLAAMALWAGLPISGDELGLDVLVVRTLPTA
;
A
#
# COMPACT_ATOMS: atom_id res chain seq x y z
N MET A 1 1.15 2.08 1.30
CA MET A 1 1.51 2.90 2.48
C MET A 1 0.62 4.10 2.47
N ALA A 2 -0.32 4.19 3.41
CA ALA A 2 -1.20 5.35 3.55
C ALA A 2 -1.38 5.72 5.01
N VAL A 3 -1.24 7.00 5.33
CA VAL A 3 -1.44 7.53 6.68
C VAL A 3 -2.76 8.30 6.70
N PRO A 4 -3.67 8.05 7.66
CA PRO A 4 -4.87 8.87 7.80
C PRO A 4 -4.52 10.33 8.10
N VAL A 5 -5.03 11.24 7.27
CA VAL A 5 -4.99 12.69 7.50
C VAL A 5 -6.44 13.15 7.70
N PRO A 6 -6.84 13.44 8.94
CA PRO A 6 -8.20 13.89 9.19
C PRO A 6 -8.40 15.30 8.61
N THR A 7 -9.66 15.67 8.37
CA THR A 7 -10.02 17.04 7.97
C THR A 7 -9.46 18.05 8.97
N PRO A 8 -8.91 19.19 8.53
CA PRO A 8 -8.32 20.18 9.45
C PRO A 8 -9.39 21.00 10.17
N ASP A 9 -10.22 20.35 10.99
CA ASP A 9 -11.17 20.99 11.90
C ASP A 9 -10.63 21.03 13.35
N ARG A 10 -11.35 21.71 14.24
CA ARG A 10 -10.92 21.96 15.63
C ARG A 10 -10.66 20.70 16.46
N GLU A 11 -11.30 19.60 16.14
CA GLU A 11 -11.32 18.39 16.97
C GLU A 11 -10.58 17.23 16.32
N SER A 12 -10.42 17.26 15.01
CA SER A 12 -9.91 16.16 14.20
C SER A 12 -8.44 15.79 14.46
N TRP A 13 -7.64 16.69 15.03
CA TRP A 13 -6.24 16.43 15.40
C TRP A 13 -6.08 15.20 16.31
N ARG A 14 -7.09 14.86 17.13
CA ARG A 14 -7.09 13.69 18.02
C ARG A 14 -6.99 12.34 17.29
N TYR A 15 -7.21 12.35 15.98
CA TYR A 15 -7.12 11.18 15.14
C TYR A 15 -5.76 11.02 14.45
N LEU A 16 -4.85 11.99 14.57
CA LEU A 16 -3.50 11.87 14.05
C LEU A 16 -2.79 10.68 14.71
N GLY A 17 -2.20 9.81 13.88
CA GLY A 17 -1.52 8.60 14.32
C GLY A 17 -2.46 7.49 14.85
N LYS A 18 -3.78 7.58 14.66
CA LYS A 18 -4.69 6.47 14.97
C LYS A 18 -4.64 5.39 13.89
N ALA A 19 -5.01 4.17 14.29
CA ALA A 19 -5.07 3.02 13.40
C ALA A 19 -6.11 3.21 12.30
N ARG A 20 -5.84 2.66 11.12
CA ARG A 20 -6.80 2.57 10.02
C ARG A 20 -7.90 1.57 10.33
N THR A 21 -9.02 1.70 9.64
CA THR A 21 -10.09 0.69 9.69
C THR A 21 -9.54 -0.64 9.18
N GLY A 22 -9.54 -1.68 10.01
CA GLY A 22 -9.00 -3.00 9.69
C GLY A 22 -7.60 -3.30 10.25
N GLU A 23 -6.95 -2.38 10.97
CA GLU A 23 -5.63 -2.60 11.60
C GLU A 23 -5.69 -3.15 13.03
N GLY A 24 -6.85 -3.06 13.69
CA GLY A 24 -7.02 -3.44 15.08
C GLY A 24 -6.55 -2.35 16.04
N ASN A 25 -5.89 -2.73 17.13
CA ASN A 25 -5.64 -1.83 18.27
C ASN A 25 -4.38 -0.96 18.16
N ARG A 26 -3.55 -1.14 17.12
CA ARG A 26 -2.32 -0.36 16.92
C ARG A 26 -2.23 0.13 15.48
N PRO A 27 -1.88 1.40 15.24
CA PRO A 27 -1.63 1.88 13.90
C PRO A 27 -0.41 1.18 13.32
N TRP A 28 -0.41 0.94 12.00
CA TRP A 28 0.80 0.44 11.33
C TRP A 28 1.99 1.38 11.52
N SER A 29 1.76 2.68 11.71
CA SER A 29 2.80 3.68 11.94
C SER A 29 3.40 3.65 13.35
N ALA A 30 3.02 2.71 14.23
CA ALA A 30 3.64 2.56 15.54
C ALA A 30 4.98 1.81 15.47
N GLY A 31 5.95 2.25 16.30
CA GLY A 31 7.20 1.53 16.58
C GLY A 31 7.92 1.00 15.32
N ALA A 32 7.93 -0.33 15.16
CA ALA A 32 8.61 -1.02 14.06
C ALA A 32 8.10 -0.62 12.67
N GLY A 33 6.81 -0.26 12.52
CA GLY A 33 6.27 0.12 11.23
C GLY A 33 6.71 1.50 10.77
N ALA A 34 6.90 2.47 11.68
CA ALA A 34 7.54 3.74 11.35
C ALA A 34 9.01 3.56 10.96
N GLY A 35 9.75 2.67 11.64
CA GLY A 35 11.13 2.34 11.25
C GLY A 35 11.21 1.70 9.87
N SER A 36 10.32 0.74 9.60
CA SER A 36 10.23 0.07 8.30
C SER A 36 9.80 1.02 7.18
N LEU A 37 8.97 2.03 7.51
CA LEU A 37 8.52 3.05 6.56
C LEU A 37 9.69 3.83 5.97
N ALA A 38 10.61 4.33 6.80
CA ALA A 38 11.72 5.14 6.31
C ALA A 38 12.55 4.40 5.25
N THR A 39 12.88 3.13 5.53
CA THR A 39 13.59 2.26 4.58
C THR A 39 12.72 1.95 3.35
N GLY A 40 11.43 1.65 3.56
CA GLY A 40 10.49 1.35 2.48
C GLY A 40 10.26 2.53 1.52
N LEU A 41 10.30 3.76 2.03
CA LEU A 41 10.21 4.97 1.21
C LEU A 41 11.43 5.09 0.29
N ALA A 42 12.63 4.93 0.84
CA ALA A 42 13.86 4.99 0.05
C ALA A 42 13.92 3.86 -1.00
N GLN A 43 13.62 2.63 -0.60
CA GLN A 43 13.61 1.46 -1.49
C GLN A 43 12.53 1.59 -2.57
N GLY A 44 11.30 1.94 -2.20
CA GLY A 44 10.18 2.08 -3.12
C GLY A 44 10.41 3.18 -4.14
N ALA A 45 10.85 4.36 -3.70
CA ALA A 45 11.17 5.48 -4.58
C ALA A 45 12.28 5.11 -5.60
N TRP A 46 13.35 4.46 -5.13
CA TRP A 46 14.41 3.97 -6.00
C TRP A 46 13.90 2.94 -7.02
N MET A 47 13.12 1.94 -6.58
CA MET A 47 12.56 0.91 -7.45
C MET A 47 11.64 1.51 -8.52
N LEU A 48 10.77 2.45 -8.16
CA LEU A 48 9.88 3.13 -9.11
C LEU A 48 10.67 3.97 -10.12
N SER A 49 11.75 4.63 -9.70
CA SER A 49 12.64 5.37 -10.61
C SER A 49 13.35 4.44 -11.60
N ARG A 50 13.78 3.26 -11.13
CA ARG A 50 14.33 2.21 -12.00
C ARG A 50 13.30 1.69 -12.99
N LEU A 51 12.06 1.45 -12.56
CA LEU A 51 10.98 1.03 -13.45
C LEU A 51 10.65 2.09 -14.49
N HIS A 52 10.57 3.36 -14.11
CA HIS A 52 10.36 4.47 -15.05
C HIS A 52 11.46 4.52 -16.12
N SER A 53 12.72 4.32 -15.71
CA SER A 53 13.87 4.29 -16.62
C SER A 53 13.85 3.10 -17.58
N LEU A 54 13.41 1.92 -17.11
CA LEU A 54 13.39 0.67 -17.88
C LEU A 54 12.15 0.53 -18.77
N ALA A 55 11.06 1.19 -18.41
CA ALA A 55 9.80 1.20 -19.16
C ALA A 55 9.30 2.63 -19.37
N PRO A 56 9.97 3.42 -20.24
CA PRO A 56 9.51 4.76 -20.58
C PRO A 56 8.05 4.72 -21.07
N GLY A 57 7.21 5.62 -20.53
CA GLY A 57 5.78 5.67 -20.85
C GLY A 57 4.90 4.71 -20.04
N ALA A 58 5.46 3.92 -19.12
CA ALA A 58 4.65 3.25 -18.12
C ALA A 58 3.95 4.27 -17.21
N THR A 59 2.66 4.08 -16.98
CA THR A 59 1.85 4.86 -16.04
C THR A 59 1.50 4.00 -14.83
N ALA A 60 1.44 4.61 -13.66
CA ALA A 60 1.08 3.99 -12.40
C ALA A 60 -0.27 4.48 -11.90
N THR A 61 -0.93 3.64 -11.11
CA THR A 61 -2.09 3.99 -10.30
C THR A 61 -2.07 3.18 -9.01
N THR A 62 -2.76 3.67 -8.00
CA THR A 62 -3.12 2.99 -6.76
C THR A 62 -4.57 2.52 -6.75
N GLN A 63 -5.33 2.85 -7.81
CA GLN A 63 -6.77 2.61 -7.92
C GLN A 63 -7.05 1.41 -8.83
N VAL A 64 -7.69 0.38 -8.28
CA VAL A 64 -8.07 -0.83 -9.03
C VAL A 64 -9.00 -0.49 -10.20
N ASP A 65 -9.92 0.44 -10.01
CA ASP A 65 -10.89 0.84 -11.04
C ASP A 65 -10.24 1.60 -12.21
N ARG A 66 -9.03 2.14 -12.02
CA ARG A 66 -8.21 2.71 -13.11
C ARG A 66 -7.32 1.64 -13.75
N PHE A 67 -6.83 0.72 -12.94
CA PHE A 67 -5.97 -0.36 -13.41
C PHE A 67 -6.71 -1.38 -14.29
N ASN A 68 -7.85 -1.90 -13.84
CA ASN A 68 -8.63 -2.93 -14.54
C ASN A 68 -8.98 -2.59 -16.00
N PRO A 69 -9.46 -1.37 -16.33
CA PRO A 69 -9.72 -0.98 -17.72
C PRO A 69 -8.44 -0.65 -18.52
N GLY A 70 -7.24 -0.78 -17.93
CA GLY A 70 -5.97 -0.53 -18.61
C GLY A 70 -5.56 0.94 -18.69
N GLN A 71 -6.14 1.82 -17.86
CA GLN A 71 -5.74 3.25 -17.85
C GLN A 71 -4.33 3.45 -17.26
N ALA A 72 -3.85 2.48 -16.46
CA ALA A 72 -2.49 2.42 -15.96
C ALA A 72 -1.86 1.04 -16.21
N ARG A 73 -0.55 1.01 -16.44
CA ARG A 73 0.20 -0.23 -16.68
C ARG A 73 0.71 -0.87 -15.39
N LEU A 74 0.84 -0.08 -14.33
CA LEU A 74 1.34 -0.52 -13.02
C LEU A 74 0.33 -0.21 -11.92
N LEU A 75 -0.07 -1.22 -11.16
CA LEU A 75 -0.81 -1.06 -9.91
C LEU A 75 0.16 -1.02 -8.74
N LEU A 76 0.10 0.05 -7.95
CA LEU A 76 0.84 0.21 -6.69
C LEU A 76 -0.11 -0.10 -5.53
N ALA A 77 0.20 -1.14 -4.77
CA ALA A 77 -0.61 -1.59 -3.64
C ALA A 77 0.23 -1.76 -2.37
N GLU A 78 -0.44 -1.76 -1.22
CA GLU A 78 0.14 -2.11 0.06
C GLU A 78 -0.32 -3.50 0.48
N ALA A 79 0.55 -4.24 1.15
CA ALA A 79 0.18 -5.48 1.82
C ALA A 79 0.62 -5.46 3.28
N PHE A 80 -0.26 -5.90 4.16
CA PHE A 80 0.01 -6.10 5.57
C PHE A 80 0.29 -7.58 5.83
N VAL A 81 1.57 -7.91 6.00
CA VAL A 81 2.05 -9.26 6.30
C VAL A 81 2.35 -9.35 7.79
N SER A 82 1.44 -9.94 8.58
CA SER A 82 1.57 -10.00 10.04
C SER A 82 1.31 -11.39 10.61
N SER A 83 2.05 -11.73 11.68
CA SER A 83 1.88 -12.90 12.57
C SER A 83 1.26 -14.13 11.92
N THR A 84 -0.07 -14.29 11.99
CA THR A 84 -0.81 -15.47 11.52
C THR A 84 -0.79 -15.65 10.01
N GLY A 85 -0.62 -14.58 9.23
CA GLY A 85 -0.50 -14.61 7.77
C GLY A 85 0.93 -14.56 7.26
N LYS A 86 1.93 -14.82 8.13
CA LYS A 86 3.34 -14.79 7.76
C LYS A 86 3.74 -16.14 7.15
N PRO A 87 4.21 -16.17 5.89
CA PRO A 87 4.62 -17.41 5.24
C PRO A 87 5.90 -17.98 5.86
N ILE A 88 6.12 -19.28 5.67
CA ILE A 88 7.39 -19.94 5.96
C ILE A 88 8.48 -19.32 5.08
N ALA A 89 9.68 -19.13 5.64
CA ALA A 89 10.81 -18.60 4.89
C ALA A 89 11.16 -19.51 3.69
N VAL A 90 11.43 -18.89 2.55
CA VAL A 90 11.94 -19.56 1.33
C VAL A 90 13.45 -19.40 1.25
N ALA A 91 14.10 -19.99 0.22
CA ALA A 91 15.56 -19.87 0.03
C ALA A 91 16.07 -18.41 -0.02
N GLY A 92 15.24 -17.48 -0.52
CA GLY A 92 15.50 -16.03 -0.51
C GLY A 92 15.28 -15.32 0.84
N GLY A 93 15.00 -16.07 1.91
CA GLY A 93 14.75 -15.57 3.26
C GLY A 93 13.32 -15.07 3.49
N GLN A 94 13.08 -14.56 4.71
CA GLN A 94 11.75 -14.19 5.15
C GLN A 94 11.14 -12.99 4.39
N HIS A 95 11.97 -12.00 4.01
CA HIS A 95 11.48 -10.83 3.28
C HIS A 95 10.98 -11.19 1.88
N ALA A 96 11.66 -12.12 1.21
CA ALA A 96 11.22 -12.66 -0.08
C ALA A 96 9.89 -13.40 0.05
N ALA A 97 9.77 -14.28 1.06
CA ALA A 97 8.50 -14.99 1.33
C ALA A 97 7.35 -14.00 1.59
N ASN A 98 7.58 -12.96 2.39
CA ASN A 98 6.58 -11.93 2.67
C ASN A 98 6.16 -11.16 1.40
N ALA A 99 7.11 -10.81 0.53
CA ALA A 99 6.84 -10.12 -0.73
C ALA A 99 6.01 -10.99 -1.68
N GLU A 100 6.29 -12.29 -1.75
CA GLU A 100 5.50 -13.25 -2.53
C GLU A 100 4.07 -13.38 -1.98
N ALA A 101 3.92 -13.56 -0.67
CA ALA A 101 2.61 -13.64 -0.04
C ALA A 101 1.79 -12.36 -0.25
N ALA A 102 2.44 -11.19 -0.18
CA ALA A 102 1.82 -9.91 -0.51
C ALA A 102 1.30 -9.89 -1.95
N ALA A 103 2.12 -10.28 -2.93
CA ALA A 103 1.73 -10.32 -4.33
C ALA A 103 0.55 -11.29 -4.58
N ARG A 104 0.57 -12.48 -3.97
CA ARG A 104 -0.53 -13.45 -4.05
C ARG A 104 -1.82 -12.92 -3.44
N ALA A 105 -1.74 -12.23 -2.31
CA ALA A 105 -2.92 -11.62 -1.68
C ALA A 105 -3.52 -10.48 -2.54
N VAL A 106 -2.67 -9.67 -3.18
CA VAL A 106 -3.14 -8.65 -4.14
C VAL A 106 -3.81 -9.33 -5.34
N LEU A 107 -3.20 -10.37 -5.91
CA LEU A 107 -3.79 -11.11 -7.03
C LEU A 107 -5.17 -11.69 -6.66
N ALA A 108 -5.25 -12.39 -5.53
CA ALA A 108 -6.52 -12.94 -5.04
C ALA A 108 -7.57 -11.85 -4.82
N ARG A 109 -7.18 -10.67 -4.32
CA ARG A 109 -8.08 -9.52 -4.15
C ARG A 109 -8.61 -8.97 -5.47
N LEU A 110 -7.80 -9.02 -6.53
CA LEU A 110 -8.17 -8.58 -7.88
C LEU A 110 -9.06 -9.60 -8.60
N THR A 111 -8.84 -10.90 -8.40
CA THR A 111 -9.60 -11.97 -9.06
C THR A 111 -10.89 -12.33 -8.33
N ASP A 112 -10.84 -12.40 -6.99
CA ASP A 112 -11.92 -12.94 -6.17
C ASP A 112 -12.76 -11.83 -5.50
N GLY A 113 -12.29 -10.58 -5.56
CA GLY A 113 -13.00 -9.41 -5.08
C GLY A 113 -12.84 -9.09 -3.58
N PRO A 114 -13.51 -8.01 -3.10
CA PRO A 114 -13.33 -7.45 -1.75
C PRO A 114 -13.86 -8.32 -0.63
N SER A 115 -14.92 -9.08 -0.91
CA SER A 115 -15.63 -9.90 0.08
C SER A 115 -14.76 -11.03 0.62
N ARG A 116 -13.82 -11.53 -0.20
CA ARG A 116 -12.95 -12.65 0.16
C ARG A 116 -11.64 -12.22 0.81
N VAL A 117 -11.14 -11.04 0.48
CA VAL A 117 -9.92 -10.46 1.04
C VAL A 117 -10.22 -9.03 1.53
N PRO A 118 -10.64 -8.86 2.79
CA PRO A 118 -10.95 -7.55 3.34
C PRO A 118 -9.75 -6.61 3.29
N GLY A 119 -10.01 -5.36 2.90
CA GLY A 119 -8.98 -4.32 2.85
C GLY A 119 -8.85 -3.53 4.14
N VAL A 120 -7.79 -2.73 4.23
CA VAL A 120 -7.64 -1.67 5.25
C VAL A 120 -7.92 -0.33 4.57
N THR A 121 -8.72 0.54 5.22
CA THR A 121 -9.14 1.84 4.66
C THR A 121 -8.87 2.98 5.64
N CYS A 122 -8.64 4.19 5.12
CA CYS A 122 -8.48 5.38 5.97
C CYS A 122 -9.82 6.01 6.37
N GLU A 123 -10.94 5.59 5.78
CA GLU A 123 -12.31 6.06 6.09
C GLU A 123 -12.57 6.16 7.61
N PRO A 124 -13.12 7.29 8.11
CA PRO A 124 -13.66 8.46 7.39
C PRO A 124 -12.65 9.58 7.07
N ARG A 125 -11.35 9.26 7.01
CA ARG A 125 -10.27 10.24 6.83
C ARG A 125 -9.68 10.13 5.44
N ARG A 126 -9.18 11.25 4.94
CA ARG A 126 -8.45 11.26 3.69
C ARG A 126 -7.04 10.71 3.91
N PRO A 127 -6.55 9.77 3.10
CA PRO A 127 -5.18 9.30 3.24
C PRO A 127 -4.18 10.37 2.77
N LEU A 128 -2.96 10.35 3.34
CA LEU A 128 -1.75 10.73 2.63
C LEU A 128 -1.18 9.46 1.99
N ASN A 129 -1.32 9.36 0.67
CA ASN A 129 -0.90 8.19 -0.10
C ASN A 129 0.60 8.26 -0.43
N LEU A 130 1.40 7.51 0.31
CA LEU A 130 2.86 7.51 0.17
C LEU A 130 3.33 6.73 -1.06
N LEU A 131 2.52 5.80 -1.60
CA LEU A 131 2.85 5.14 -2.87
C LEU A 131 2.75 6.13 -4.03
N ALA A 132 1.71 6.97 -4.05
CA ALA A 132 1.58 8.04 -5.03
C ALA A 132 2.69 9.10 -4.88
N ALA A 133 3.03 9.49 -3.64
CA ALA A 133 4.14 10.41 -3.39
C ALA A 133 5.49 9.88 -3.91
N MET A 134 5.79 8.59 -3.69
CA MET A 134 7.00 7.97 -4.24
C MET A 134 6.99 7.89 -5.76
N ALA A 135 5.84 7.60 -6.39
CA ALA A 135 5.71 7.57 -7.84
C ALA A 135 5.97 8.96 -8.47
N LEU A 136 5.38 10.01 -7.88
CA LEU A 136 5.64 11.40 -8.28
C LEU A 136 7.12 11.76 -8.11
N TRP A 137 7.73 11.43 -6.97
CA TRP A 137 9.16 11.65 -6.73
C TRP A 137 10.03 10.93 -7.78
N ALA A 138 9.66 9.71 -8.17
CA ALA A 138 10.36 8.90 -9.14
C ALA A 138 10.16 9.34 -10.60
N GLY A 139 9.32 10.35 -10.86
CA GLY A 139 8.93 10.75 -12.21
C GLY A 139 8.00 9.77 -12.92
N LEU A 140 7.49 8.74 -12.22
CA LEU A 140 6.56 7.77 -12.77
C LEU A 140 5.15 8.40 -12.84
N PRO A 141 4.56 8.57 -14.04
CA PRO A 141 3.28 9.24 -14.18
C PRO A 141 2.17 8.58 -13.35
N ILE A 142 1.51 9.38 -12.51
CA ILE A 142 0.35 9.01 -11.71
C ILE A 142 -0.53 10.26 -11.57
N SER A 143 -1.85 10.08 -11.46
CA SER A 143 -2.75 11.22 -11.30
C SER A 143 -2.57 11.89 -9.93
N GLY A 144 -2.54 13.22 -9.89
CA GLY A 144 -2.25 13.98 -8.68
C GLY A 144 -3.31 13.85 -7.57
N ASP A 145 -4.54 13.53 -7.93
CA ASP A 145 -5.62 13.27 -6.97
C ASP A 145 -5.35 12.03 -6.10
N GLU A 146 -4.59 11.07 -6.62
CA GLU A 146 -4.25 9.82 -5.90
C GLU A 146 -3.43 10.07 -4.64
N LEU A 147 -2.78 11.23 -4.49
CA LEU A 147 -2.14 11.64 -3.24
C LEU A 147 -3.08 11.59 -2.03
N GLY A 148 -4.40 11.69 -2.26
CA GLY A 148 -5.38 11.53 -1.19
C GLY A 148 -6.57 10.66 -1.54
N LEU A 149 -6.38 9.66 -2.40
CA LEU A 149 -7.31 8.53 -2.55
C LEU A 149 -6.81 7.33 -1.73
N ASP A 150 -7.75 6.50 -1.28
CA ASP A 150 -7.43 5.27 -0.55
C ASP A 150 -6.58 4.34 -1.43
N VAL A 151 -5.54 3.79 -0.80
CA VAL A 151 -4.66 2.79 -1.43
C VAL A 151 -5.26 1.42 -1.19
N LEU A 152 -5.16 0.53 -2.17
CA LEU A 152 -5.46 -0.87 -1.92
C LEU A 152 -4.46 -1.41 -0.88
N VAL A 153 -4.97 -1.74 0.31
CA VAL A 153 -4.22 -2.44 1.35
C VAL A 153 -4.82 -3.83 1.54
N VAL A 154 -4.07 -4.88 1.20
CA VAL A 154 -4.50 -6.27 1.44
C VAL A 154 -3.84 -6.84 2.69
N ARG A 155 -4.58 -7.63 3.47
CA ARG A 155 -4.00 -8.41 4.56
C ARG A 155 -3.69 -9.80 4.04
N THR A 156 -2.46 -10.30 4.26
CA THR A 156 -2.17 -11.69 3.92
C THR A 156 -2.91 -12.63 4.86
N LEU A 157 -3.51 -13.67 4.29
CA LEU A 157 -4.12 -14.76 5.03
C LEU A 157 -3.08 -15.87 5.28
N PRO A 158 -3.24 -16.70 6.32
CA PRO A 158 -2.42 -17.88 6.50
C PRO A 158 -2.50 -18.77 5.25
N THR A 159 -1.35 -19.29 4.80
CA THR A 159 -1.34 -20.44 3.88
C THR A 159 -1.86 -21.65 4.64
N ALA A 160 -2.94 -22.25 4.13
CA ALA A 160 -3.43 -23.55 4.58
C ALA A 160 -2.41 -24.66 4.29
#